data_AF-A0A060Z649-F1
#
_entry.id   AF-A0A060Z649-F1
#
_cell.length_a   1.000
_cell.length_b   1.000
_cell.length_c   1.000
_cell.angle_alpha   90.00
_cell.angle_beta   90.00
_cell.angle_gamma   90.00
#
_symmetry.space_group_name_H-M   'P 1'
#
loop_
_entity.id
_entity.type
_entity.pdbx_description
1 polymer ?
#
loop_
_entity_poly.entity_id
_entity_poly.type
_entity_poly.pdbx_seq_one_letter_code
_entity_poly.pdbx_strand_id
1 'polypeptide(L)'
;MGVPQSSILGPTLFSVYINDVVLAAGDSLIHLYADDTILYTSGPSLDTVLSNLQTSFNAIQHSFRGLQLLLNASKTKCMLFNRSLPAPARPTSITTLDGSDLEYVDIYKYLGVWLDCKLSFQTHIKHLQSKIKCRVGFLFRNKASYTHACHQTYPSKTDYPTDPRLWRCHLQNSFQYSTQQTGRSLSQCHPFCY
;
A
#
# COMPACT_ATOMS: atom_id res chain seq x y z
N MET A 1 -10.00 20.01 24.25
CA MET A 1 -8.87 20.96 24.35
C MET A 1 -7.96 20.69 23.16
N GLY A 2 -7.88 21.62 22.21
CA GLY A 2 -7.08 21.46 20.99
C GLY A 2 -5.65 21.94 21.18
N VAL A 3 -4.70 21.27 20.53
CA VAL A 3 -3.30 21.73 20.44
C VAL A 3 -3.23 22.88 19.43
N PRO A 4 -2.55 24.01 19.73
CA PRO A 4 -2.35 25.08 18.76
C PRO A 4 -1.64 24.52 17.51
N GLN A 5 -2.23 24.79 16.34
CA GLN A 5 -1.94 24.15 15.05
C GLN A 5 -0.52 24.41 14.50
N SER A 6 0.32 25.15 15.23
CA SER A 6 1.72 25.46 14.90
C SER A 6 2.74 24.82 15.85
N SER A 7 2.32 23.92 16.73
CA SER A 7 3.25 23.25 17.64
C SER A 7 4.00 22.12 16.91
N ILE A 8 5.34 22.25 16.83
CA ILE A 8 6.24 21.18 16.36
C ILE A 8 6.04 19.89 17.17
N LEU A 9 5.63 20.03 18.44
CA LEU A 9 5.39 18.92 19.36
C LEU A 9 4.00 18.31 19.23
N GLY A 10 3.04 18.97 18.56
CA GLY A 10 1.67 18.49 18.44
C GLY A 10 1.58 17.06 17.88
N PRO A 11 2.19 16.77 16.72
CA PRO A 11 2.22 15.43 16.16
C PRO A 11 2.89 14.39 17.08
N THR A 12 4.03 14.74 17.70
CA THR A 12 4.76 13.83 18.60
C THR A 12 3.95 13.51 19.85
N LEU A 13 3.33 14.52 20.47
CA LEU A 13 2.48 14.33 21.65
C LEU A 13 1.23 13.52 21.30
N PHE A 14 0.66 13.73 20.12
CA PHE A 14 -0.46 12.90 19.64
C PHE A 14 -0.03 11.44 19.48
N SER A 15 1.13 11.16 18.90
CA SER A 15 1.64 9.78 18.78
C SER A 15 1.85 9.12 20.15
N VAL A 16 2.38 9.85 21.15
CA VAL A 16 2.50 9.33 22.52
C VAL A 16 1.13 9.11 23.15
N TYR A 17 0.17 10.02 22.93
CA TYR A 17 -1.18 9.95 23.47
C TYR A 17 -1.95 8.69 23.01
N ILE A 18 -1.80 8.31 21.74
CA ILE A 18 -2.48 7.13 21.19
C ILE A 18 -1.68 5.83 21.36
N ASN A 19 -0.45 5.90 21.90
CA ASN A 19 0.44 4.76 21.95
C ASN A 19 -0.15 3.58 22.73
N ASP A 20 -0.92 3.84 23.79
CA ASP A 20 -1.52 2.78 24.60
C ASP A 20 -2.63 2.01 23.87
N VAL A 21 -3.18 2.56 22.77
CA VAL A 21 -4.15 1.84 21.92
C VAL A 21 -3.55 0.55 21.36
N VAL A 22 -2.23 0.51 21.16
CA VAL A 22 -1.59 -0.69 20.60
C VAL A 22 -1.74 -1.90 21.50
N LEU A 23 -1.87 -1.69 22.81
CA LEU A 23 -2.04 -2.75 23.81
C LEU A 23 -3.41 -3.42 23.70
N ALA A 24 -4.40 -2.74 23.11
CA ALA A 24 -5.75 -3.27 22.92
C ALA A 24 -5.88 -4.21 21.72
N ALA A 25 -4.88 -4.27 20.83
CA ALA A 25 -4.93 -5.10 19.63
C ALA A 25 -4.86 -6.61 19.90
N GLY A 26 -4.42 -7.02 21.10
CA GLY A 26 -4.35 -8.43 21.49
C GLY A 26 -3.48 -9.25 20.54
N ASP A 27 -4.05 -10.29 19.95
CA ASP A 27 -3.38 -11.18 18.98
C ASP A 27 -3.25 -10.55 17.58
N SER A 28 -3.94 -9.45 17.30
CA SER A 28 -3.80 -8.72 16.04
C SER A 28 -2.64 -7.74 16.11
N LEU A 29 -2.07 -7.44 14.95
CA LEU A 29 -1.04 -6.43 14.81
C LEU A 29 -1.66 -5.08 14.45
N ILE A 30 -1.10 -4.02 15.03
CA ILE A 30 -1.54 -2.65 14.83
C ILE A 30 -0.36 -1.75 14.50
N HIS A 31 -0.55 -0.88 13.51
CA HIS A 31 0.39 0.19 13.19
C HIS A 31 -0.32 1.53 13.27
N LEU A 32 0.32 2.48 13.94
CA LEU A 32 -0.14 3.86 14.07
C LEU A 32 0.83 4.77 13.34
N TYR A 33 0.33 5.57 12.41
CA TYR A 33 1.12 6.57 11.69
C TYR A 33 0.34 7.88 11.63
N ALA A 34 0.74 8.84 12.47
CA ALA A 34 -0.05 10.05 12.71
C ALA A 34 -1.51 9.68 13.06
N ASP A 35 -2.50 10.15 12.30
CA ASP A 35 -3.91 9.83 12.43
C ASP A 35 -4.36 8.55 11.71
N ASP A 36 -3.49 7.94 10.89
CA ASP A 36 -3.77 6.67 10.22
C ASP A 36 -3.51 5.48 11.17
N THR A 37 -4.48 4.58 11.26
CA THR A 37 -4.37 3.33 12.02
C THR A 37 -4.63 2.14 11.09
N ILE A 38 -3.73 1.16 11.12
CA ILE A 38 -3.92 -0.14 10.48
C ILE A 38 -4.05 -1.20 11.56
N LEU A 39 -5.09 -2.01 11.46
CA LEU A 39 -5.26 -3.24 12.21
C LEU A 39 -5.26 -4.42 11.23
N TYR A 40 -4.48 -5.45 11.50
CA TYR A 40 -4.44 -6.64 10.65
C TYR A 40 -4.12 -7.89 11.47
N THR A 41 -4.64 -9.02 11.00
CA THR A 41 -4.41 -10.33 11.60
C THR A 41 -4.25 -11.37 10.49
N SER A 42 -3.53 -12.43 10.78
CA SER A 42 -3.38 -13.59 9.91
C SER A 42 -3.77 -14.86 10.67
N GLY A 43 -4.10 -15.91 9.94
CA GLY A 43 -4.56 -17.15 10.54
C GLY A 43 -4.78 -18.25 9.51
N PRO A 44 -4.99 -19.50 9.97
CA PRO A 44 -5.10 -20.67 9.12
C PRO A 44 -6.45 -20.77 8.39
N SER A 45 -7.49 -20.11 8.90
CA SER A 45 -8.83 -20.08 8.32
C SER A 45 -9.40 -18.67 8.28
N LEU A 46 -10.31 -18.42 7.33
CA LEU A 46 -10.99 -17.15 7.21
C LEU A 46 -11.82 -16.81 8.45
N ASP A 47 -12.50 -17.80 9.03
CA ASP A 47 -13.32 -17.61 10.23
C ASP A 47 -12.49 -17.18 11.44
N THR A 48 -11.32 -17.80 11.65
CA THR A 48 -10.40 -17.39 12.72
C THR A 48 -9.90 -15.97 12.49
N VAL A 49 -9.53 -15.62 11.25
CA VAL A 49 -9.08 -14.27 10.90
C VAL A 49 -10.17 -13.24 11.16
N LEU A 50 -11.41 -13.48 10.71
CA LEU A 50 -12.52 -12.55 10.91
C LEU A 50 -12.89 -12.40 12.38
N SER A 51 -12.93 -13.50 13.14
CA SER A 51 -13.22 -13.48 14.57
C SER A 51 -12.17 -12.69 15.36
N ASN A 52 -10.88 -12.96 15.09
CA ASN A 52 -9.78 -12.26 15.74
C ASN A 52 -9.77 -10.77 15.36
N LEU A 53 -10.00 -10.47 14.09
CA LEU A 53 -10.07 -9.10 13.59
C LEU A 53 -11.23 -8.34 14.24
N GLN A 54 -12.43 -8.92 14.31
CA GLN A 54 -13.60 -8.31 14.93
C GLN A 54 -13.38 -8.06 16.43
N THR A 55 -12.82 -9.04 17.13
CA THR A 55 -12.51 -8.93 18.57
C THR A 55 -11.53 -7.79 18.82
N SER A 56 -10.44 -7.74 18.06
CA SER A 56 -9.40 -6.72 18.19
C SER A 56 -9.91 -5.33 17.77
N PHE A 57 -10.74 -5.28 16.72
CA PHE A 57 -11.37 -4.05 16.25
C PHE A 57 -12.34 -3.48 17.29
N ASN A 58 -13.09 -4.33 18.00
CA ASN A 58 -13.95 -3.90 19.10
C ASN A 58 -13.13 -3.35 20.28
N ALA A 59 -12.05 -4.03 20.66
CA ALA A 59 -11.16 -3.58 21.72
C ALA A 59 -10.52 -2.21 21.40
N ILE A 60 -10.04 -2.03 20.17
CA ILE A 60 -9.50 -0.73 19.71
C ILE A 60 -10.56 0.37 19.70
N GLN A 61 -11.78 0.08 19.25
CA GLN A 61 -12.88 1.05 19.30
C GLN A 61 -13.19 1.48 20.74
N HIS A 62 -13.14 0.56 21.70
CA HIS A 62 -13.27 0.90 23.13
C HIS A 62 -12.12 1.79 23.62
N SER A 63 -10.88 1.47 23.25
CA SER A 63 -9.72 2.31 23.60
C SER A 63 -9.81 3.71 23.01
N PHE A 64 -10.23 3.84 21.75
CA PHE A 64 -10.47 5.14 21.14
C PHE A 64 -11.56 5.92 21.86
N ARG A 65 -12.69 5.30 22.23
CA ARG A 65 -13.74 5.96 23.03
C ARG A 65 -13.21 6.43 24.39
N GLY A 66 -12.38 5.63 25.06
CA GLY A 66 -11.73 6.00 26.32
C GLY A 66 -10.80 7.21 26.18
N LEU A 67 -10.14 7.34 25.03
CA LEU A 67 -9.32 8.50 24.66
C LEU A 67 -10.13 9.64 24.03
N GLN A 68 -11.47 9.60 24.06
CA GLN A 68 -12.34 10.58 23.42
C GLN A 68 -12.05 10.78 21.92
N LEU A 69 -11.53 9.74 21.25
CA LEU A 69 -11.31 9.69 19.81
C LEU A 69 -12.50 9.01 19.13
N LEU A 70 -12.95 9.58 18.01
CA LEU A 70 -14.06 9.04 17.23
C LEU A 70 -13.52 8.34 15.98
N LEU A 71 -13.87 7.06 15.83
CA LEU A 71 -13.60 6.32 14.60
C LEU A 71 -14.48 6.85 13.46
N ASN A 72 -13.87 7.15 12.31
CA ASN A 72 -14.62 7.48 11.10
C ASN A 72 -14.92 6.23 10.28
N ALA A 73 -16.03 5.56 10.59
CA ALA A 73 -16.47 4.33 9.92
C ALA A 73 -16.54 4.46 8.39
N SER A 74 -16.94 5.63 7.87
CA SER A 74 -17.02 5.86 6.41
C SER A 74 -15.66 5.85 5.70
N LYS A 75 -14.59 6.22 6.42
CA LYS A 75 -13.21 6.22 5.93
C LYS A 75 -12.49 4.92 6.23
N THR A 76 -12.90 4.17 7.24
CA THR A 76 -12.35 2.86 7.56
C THR A 76 -12.74 1.85 6.49
N LYS A 77 -11.74 1.22 5.87
CA LYS A 77 -11.93 0.19 4.85
C LYS A 77 -11.36 -1.13 5.33
N CYS A 78 -12.00 -2.23 4.95
CA CYS A 78 -11.52 -3.58 5.19
C CYS A 78 -10.97 -4.17 3.88
N MET A 79 -9.82 -4.85 3.95
CA MET A 79 -9.23 -5.54 2.80
C MET A 79 -8.84 -6.95 3.22
N LEU A 80 -9.34 -7.95 2.48
CA LEU A 80 -8.94 -9.33 2.67
C LEU A 80 -7.78 -9.66 1.73
N PHE A 81 -6.63 -10.02 2.29
CA PHE A 81 -5.51 -10.53 1.50
C PHE A 81 -5.65 -12.04 1.33
N ASN A 82 -5.76 -12.49 0.09
CA ASN A 82 -5.75 -13.91 -0.23
C ASN A 82 -4.94 -14.18 -1.52
N ARG A 83 -3.89 -14.99 -1.39
CA ARG A 83 -3.03 -15.37 -2.50
C ARG A 83 -3.45 -16.71 -3.14
N SER A 84 -4.23 -17.53 -2.44
CA SER A 84 -4.68 -18.84 -2.92
C SER A 84 -6.00 -18.73 -3.68
N LEU A 85 -6.07 -19.44 -4.81
CA LEU A 85 -7.32 -19.64 -5.55
C LEU A 85 -8.00 -20.92 -5.07
N PRO A 86 -9.34 -20.97 -4.96
CA PRO A 86 -10.30 -19.91 -5.29
C PRO A 86 -10.39 -18.82 -4.21
N ALA A 87 -10.81 -17.61 -4.61
CA ALA A 87 -11.17 -16.59 -3.64
C ALA A 87 -12.36 -17.11 -2.80
N PRO A 88 -12.31 -17.04 -1.45
CA PRO A 88 -13.45 -17.41 -0.64
C PRO A 88 -14.66 -16.55 -1.02
N ALA A 89 -15.86 -17.10 -0.82
CA ALA A 89 -17.08 -16.31 -0.87
C ALA A 89 -16.92 -15.07 0.02
N ARG A 90 -17.55 -13.95 -0.37
CA ARG A 90 -17.39 -12.68 0.35
C ARG A 90 -17.55 -12.92 1.86
N PRO A 91 -16.54 -12.56 2.68
CA PRO A 91 -16.57 -12.83 4.11
C PRO A 91 -17.75 -12.12 4.77
N THR A 92 -18.16 -12.65 5.92
CA THR A 92 -19.06 -11.95 6.84
C THR A 92 -18.50 -10.56 7.13
N SER A 93 -19.37 -9.54 7.09
CA SER A 93 -18.96 -8.15 7.26
C SER A 93 -18.41 -7.89 8.67
N ILE A 94 -17.26 -7.21 8.75
CA ILE A 94 -16.78 -6.64 10.02
C ILE A 94 -17.64 -5.43 10.35
N THR A 95 -18.12 -5.38 11.59
CA THR A 95 -19.04 -4.34 12.06
C THR A 95 -18.37 -3.45 13.10
N THR A 96 -18.78 -2.18 13.10
CA THR A 96 -18.44 -1.23 14.16
C THR A 96 -19.30 -1.48 15.41
N LEU A 97 -18.88 -0.94 16.56
CA LEU A 97 -19.68 -0.98 17.79
C LEU A 97 -21.06 -0.29 17.64
N ASP A 98 -21.18 0.62 16.67
CA ASP A 98 -22.42 1.32 16.34
C ASP A 98 -23.28 0.56 15.31
N GLY A 99 -22.89 -0.68 14.96
CA GLY A 99 -23.64 -1.55 14.05
C GLY A 99 -23.47 -1.23 12.56
N SER A 100 -22.58 -0.30 12.20
CA SER A 100 -22.28 -0.02 10.79
C SER A 100 -21.29 -1.02 10.21
N ASP A 101 -21.59 -1.56 9.03
CA ASP A 101 -20.71 -2.45 8.26
C ASP A 101 -19.52 -1.70 7.66
N LEU A 102 -18.33 -2.33 7.70
CA LEU A 102 -17.16 -1.81 6.99
C LEU A 102 -17.20 -2.18 5.51
N GLU A 103 -16.85 -1.22 4.66
CA GLU A 103 -16.73 -1.48 3.22
C GLU A 103 -15.49 -2.34 2.92
N TYR A 104 -15.70 -3.45 2.20
CA TYR A 104 -14.63 -4.27 1.67
C TYR A 104 -14.14 -3.73 0.33
N VAL A 105 -12.83 -3.55 0.22
CA VAL A 105 -12.17 -3.06 -0.98
C VAL A 105 -11.08 -4.01 -1.46
N ASP A 106 -11.00 -4.21 -2.77
CA ASP A 106 -9.93 -5.00 -3.39
C ASP A 106 -8.67 -4.18 -3.66
N ILE A 107 -8.81 -2.85 -3.75
CA ILE A 107 -7.72 -1.92 -4.02
C ILE A 107 -7.86 -0.72 -3.08
N TYR A 108 -6.77 -0.34 -2.43
CA TYR A 108 -6.73 0.79 -1.51
C TYR A 108 -5.41 1.55 -1.62
N LYS A 109 -5.44 2.86 -1.45
CA LYS A 109 -4.24 3.71 -1.48
C LYS A 109 -3.84 4.07 -0.06
N TYR A 110 -2.77 3.44 0.43
CA TYR A 110 -2.22 3.69 1.76
C TYR A 110 -0.87 4.41 1.66
N LEU A 111 -0.72 5.57 2.33
CA LEU A 111 0.50 6.40 2.35
C LEU A 111 1.13 6.63 0.95
N GLY A 112 0.30 6.78 -0.09
CA GLY A 112 0.77 7.00 -1.46
C GLY A 112 1.03 5.73 -2.28
N VAL A 113 1.00 4.55 -1.66
CA VAL A 113 1.16 3.24 -2.30
C VAL A 113 -0.20 2.63 -2.61
N TRP A 114 -0.35 2.06 -3.79
CA TRP A 114 -1.58 1.35 -4.17
C TRP A 114 -1.41 -0.13 -3.82
N LEU A 115 -2.24 -0.61 -2.91
CA LEU A 115 -2.30 -2.01 -2.47
C LEU A 115 -3.48 -2.69 -3.14
N ASP A 116 -3.28 -3.92 -3.58
CA ASP A 116 -4.33 -4.81 -4.08
C ASP A 116 -4.46 -6.05 -3.17
N CYS A 117 -5.63 -6.67 -3.15
CA CYS A 117 -5.95 -7.84 -2.32
C CYS A 117 -5.05 -9.08 -2.57
N LYS A 118 -4.28 -9.08 -3.66
CA LYS A 118 -3.29 -10.13 -3.97
C LYS A 118 -1.85 -9.71 -3.64
N LEU A 119 -1.65 -8.49 -3.13
CA LEU A 119 -0.35 -7.84 -2.91
C LEU A 119 0.56 -7.93 -4.15
N SER A 120 -0.01 -7.82 -5.34
CA SER A 120 0.73 -7.90 -6.60
C SER A 120 1.47 -6.60 -6.95
N PHE A 121 1.04 -5.47 -6.37
CA PHE A 121 1.51 -4.11 -6.64
C PHE A 121 1.38 -3.67 -8.11
N GLN A 122 0.68 -4.44 -8.97
CA GLN A 122 0.55 -4.14 -10.39
C GLN A 122 -0.09 -2.77 -10.62
N THR A 123 -1.12 -2.43 -9.83
CA THR A 123 -1.80 -1.13 -9.90
C THR A 123 -0.84 0.02 -9.59
N HIS A 124 -0.01 -0.13 -8.56
CA HIS A 124 0.99 0.87 -8.19
C HIS A 124 2.03 1.06 -9.30
N ILE A 125 2.57 -0.04 -9.82
CA ILE A 125 3.58 -0.02 -10.89
C ILE A 125 3.02 0.66 -12.15
N LYS A 126 1.79 0.32 -12.58
CA LYS A 126 1.14 0.97 -13.73
C LYS A 126 0.96 2.47 -13.51
N HIS A 127 0.56 2.88 -12.31
CA HIS A 127 0.41 4.29 -11.95
C HIS A 127 1.75 5.05 -12.02
N LEU A 128 2.82 4.47 -11.47
CA LEU A 128 4.17 5.04 -11.54
C LEU A 128 4.66 5.13 -12.98
N GLN A 129 4.51 4.07 -13.77
CA GLN A 129 4.88 4.06 -15.19
C GLN A 129 4.18 5.18 -15.96
N SER A 130 2.87 5.39 -15.72
CA SER A 130 2.12 6.48 -16.36
C SER A 130 2.69 7.86 -15.98
N LYS A 131 2.95 8.11 -14.71
CA LYS A 131 3.55 9.37 -14.22
C LYS A 131 4.92 9.64 -14.83
N ILE A 132 5.79 8.62 -14.86
CA ILE A 132 7.14 8.73 -15.43
C ILE A 132 7.05 9.00 -16.93
N LYS A 133 6.23 8.23 -17.67
CA LYS A 133 6.02 8.44 -19.12
C LYS A 133 5.57 9.87 -19.43
N CYS A 134 4.65 10.42 -18.65
CA CYS A 134 4.19 11.80 -18.84
C CYS A 134 5.31 12.82 -18.63
N ARG A 135 6.08 12.69 -17.54
CA ARG A 135 7.19 13.60 -17.21
C ARG A 135 8.32 13.51 -18.22
N VAL A 136 8.74 12.29 -18.55
CA VAL A 136 9.76 12.03 -19.58
C VAL A 136 9.31 12.60 -20.93
N GLY A 137 8.06 12.36 -21.34
CA GLY A 137 7.50 12.94 -22.56
C GLY A 137 7.49 14.47 -22.57
N PHE A 138 7.19 15.10 -21.43
CA PHE A 138 7.28 16.56 -21.29
C PHE A 138 8.72 17.06 -21.42
N LEU A 139 9.68 16.40 -20.77
CA LEU A 139 11.11 16.74 -20.85
C LEU A 139 11.62 16.62 -22.30
N PHE A 140 11.26 15.55 -23.01
CA PHE A 140 11.66 15.36 -24.40
C PHE A 140 11.08 16.43 -25.34
N ARG A 141 9.80 16.80 -25.18
CA ARG A 141 9.16 17.84 -26.02
C ARG A 141 9.77 19.22 -25.82
N ASN A 142 10.21 19.54 -24.62
CA ASN A 142 10.79 20.85 -24.27
C ASN A 142 12.32 20.84 -24.31
N LYS A 143 12.96 19.82 -24.89
CA LYS A 143 14.42 19.66 -24.87
C LYS A 143 15.17 20.90 -25.37
N ALA A 144 14.63 21.57 -26.39
CA ALA A 144 15.24 22.75 -27.00
C ALA A 144 15.15 24.03 -26.14
N SER A 145 14.31 24.04 -25.11
CA SER A 145 14.11 25.18 -24.21
C SER A 145 15.05 25.13 -22.99
N TYR A 146 15.80 24.05 -22.79
CA TYR A 146 16.76 23.96 -21.68
C TYR A 146 18.13 24.51 -22.09
N THR A 147 18.76 25.28 -21.21
CA THR A 147 20.08 25.90 -21.42
C THR A 147 21.18 24.84 -21.63
N HIS A 148 22.26 25.20 -22.34
CA HIS A 148 23.40 24.31 -22.68
C HIS A 148 24.00 23.54 -21.49
N ALA A 149 23.93 24.07 -20.26
CA ALA A 149 24.40 23.37 -19.06
C ALA A 149 23.55 22.13 -18.70
N CYS A 150 22.25 22.14 -19.00
CA CYS A 150 21.34 21.00 -18.78
C CYS A 150 21.54 19.91 -19.84
N HIS A 151 21.97 20.28 -21.05
CA HIS A 151 22.22 19.35 -22.16
C HIS A 151 23.30 18.29 -21.86
N GLN A 152 24.27 18.59 -20.99
CA GLN A 152 25.36 17.66 -20.64
C GLN A 152 24.96 16.57 -19.64
N THR A 153 23.82 16.73 -18.94
CA THR A 153 23.30 15.74 -17.97
C THR A 153 22.23 14.82 -18.57
N TYR A 154 21.78 15.08 -19.81
CA TYR A 154 20.90 14.16 -20.50
C TYR A 154 21.69 12.91 -20.93
N PRO A 155 21.24 11.69 -20.58
CA PRO A 155 21.86 10.49 -21.12
C PRO A 155 21.82 10.54 -22.65
N SER A 156 22.99 10.32 -23.26
CA SER A 156 23.18 10.31 -24.70
C SER A 156 22.24 9.31 -25.37
N LYS A 157 21.87 9.61 -26.62
CA LYS A 157 20.85 9.00 -27.50
C LYS A 157 20.85 7.46 -27.66
N THR A 158 21.64 6.69 -26.93
CA THR A 158 21.90 5.27 -27.23
C THR A 158 20.90 4.27 -26.66
N ASP A 159 20.07 4.61 -25.66
CA ASP A 159 19.20 3.60 -25.02
C ASP A 159 17.69 3.78 -25.20
N TYR A 160 17.23 4.79 -25.95
CA TYR A 160 15.80 5.01 -26.14
C TYR A 160 15.42 5.24 -27.60
N PRO A 161 14.46 4.46 -28.14
CA PRO A 161 14.05 4.62 -29.52
C PRO A 161 13.39 5.99 -29.72
N THR A 162 13.82 6.70 -30.76
CA THR A 162 13.38 8.06 -31.13
C THR A 162 11.96 8.11 -31.72
N ASP A 163 11.35 6.96 -32.03
CA ASP A 163 9.98 6.86 -32.52
C ASP A 163 9.00 6.53 -31.36
N PRO A 164 7.98 7.38 -31.10
CA PRO A 164 6.93 7.13 -30.12
C PRO A 164 6.18 5.79 -30.30
N ARG A 165 6.16 5.23 -31.51
CA ARG A 165 5.54 3.92 -31.80
C ARG A 165 6.41 2.74 -31.35
N LEU A 166 7.74 2.91 -31.38
CA LEU A 166 8.69 1.88 -30.93
C LEU A 166 8.74 1.74 -29.40
N TRP A 167 8.35 2.79 -28.65
CA TRP A 167 8.22 2.72 -27.19
C TRP A 167 7.20 1.67 -26.72
N ARG A 168 6.14 1.45 -27.52
CA ARG A 168 5.10 0.46 -27.21
C ARG A 168 5.65 -0.97 -27.33
N CYS A 169 6.56 -1.23 -28.29
CA CYS A 169 7.21 -2.52 -28.47
C CYS A 169 8.37 -2.76 -27.50
N HIS A 170 9.18 -1.73 -27.20
CA HIS A 170 10.38 -1.91 -26.39
C HIS A 170 10.06 -2.21 -24.92
N LEU A 171 9.03 -1.57 -24.34
CA LEU A 171 8.58 -1.88 -22.97
C LEU A 171 7.92 -3.25 -22.84
N GLN A 172 7.34 -3.78 -23.92
CA GLN A 172 6.70 -5.09 -23.93
C GLN A 172 7.75 -6.22 -24.05
N ASN A 173 8.82 -5.99 -24.82
CA ASN A 173 9.94 -6.95 -24.99
C ASN A 173 10.92 -6.99 -23.81
N SER A 174 11.20 -5.86 -23.15
CA SER A 174 12.12 -5.84 -21.99
C SER A 174 11.57 -6.59 -20.77
N PHE A 175 10.25 -6.75 -20.66
CA PHE A 175 9.63 -7.57 -19.61
C PHE A 175 9.51 -9.06 -19.97
N GLN A 176 9.52 -9.44 -21.26
CA GLN A 176 9.58 -10.85 -21.65
C GLN A 176 10.98 -11.44 -21.48
N TYR A 177 12.03 -10.65 -21.72
CA TYR A 177 13.43 -11.08 -21.57
C TYR A 177 13.81 -11.42 -20.12
N SER A 178 13.19 -10.78 -19.11
CA SER A 178 13.42 -11.14 -17.69
C SER A 178 12.81 -12.48 -17.28
N THR A 179 11.94 -13.06 -18.11
CA THR A 179 11.27 -14.36 -17.85
C THR A 179 11.93 -15.56 -18.55
N GLN A 180 12.90 -15.34 -19.46
CA GLN A 180 13.54 -16.42 -20.23
C GLN A 180 15.01 -16.71 -19.85
N GLN A 181 15.62 -15.98 -18.91
CA GLN A 181 17.01 -16.23 -18.49
C GLN A 181 17.20 -17.11 -17.24
N THR A 182 16.15 -17.56 -16.57
CA THR A 182 16.29 -18.49 -15.43
C THR A 182 16.01 -19.93 -15.87
N GLY A 183 16.98 -20.52 -16.57
CA GLY A 183 16.93 -21.89 -17.07
C GLY A 183 18.26 -22.63 -16.96
N ARG A 184 18.54 -23.15 -15.75
CA ARG A 184 19.23 -24.43 -15.37
C ARG A 184 20.46 -24.33 -14.44
N SER A 185 20.25 -24.93 -13.25
CA SER A 185 21.10 -25.80 -12.38
C SER A 185 22.56 -25.41 -12.10
N LEU A 186 23.13 -25.45 -10.90
CA LEU A 186 22.94 -26.33 -9.73
C LEU A 186 23.61 -25.66 -8.51
N SER A 187 23.00 -25.72 -7.32
CA SER A 187 23.60 -26.10 -6.03
C SER A 187 22.83 -25.47 -4.86
N GLN A 188 22.70 -26.28 -3.81
CA GLN A 188 21.84 -26.14 -2.64
C GLN A 188 21.91 -24.78 -1.95
N CYS A 189 20.76 -24.20 -1.64
CA CYS A 189 20.55 -23.39 -0.45
C CYS A 189 19.08 -23.55 0.00
N HIS A 190 18.89 -24.19 1.15
CA HIS A 190 17.63 -24.21 1.89
C HIS A 190 17.11 -22.79 2.09
N PRO A 191 15.82 -22.52 1.85
CA PRO A 191 15.15 -21.40 2.47
C PRO A 191 14.24 -21.89 3.61
N PHE A 192 14.40 -21.20 4.73
CA PHE A 192 13.54 -21.21 5.89
C PHE A 192 12.04 -21.24 5.52
N CYS A 193 11.32 -22.19 6.11
CA CYS A 193 9.87 -22.12 6.23
C CYS A 193 9.48 -21.05 7.26
N TYR A 194 8.49 -20.23 6.93
CA TYR A 194 7.47 -19.77 7.87
C TYR A 194 6.21 -20.57 7.61
#